data_AF-A0A2E4B9C7-F1
#
_entry.id   AF-A0A2E4B9C7-F1
#
_cell.length_a   1.000
_cell.length_b   1.000
_cell.length_c   1.000
_cell.angle_alpha   90.00
_cell.angle_beta   90.00
_cell.angle_gamma   90.00
#
_symmetry.space_group_name_H-M   'P 1'
#
loop_
_entity.id
_entity.type
_entity.pdbx_description
1 polymer ?
#
loop_
_entity_poly.entity_id
_entity_poly.type
_entity_poly.pdbx_seq_one_letter_code
_entity_poly.pdbx_strand_id
1 'polypeptide(L)'
;MGGTLNEAFDPRSTNVAEVSGGGEALSDLRPVCHALYVLADQSANATLLQSDGWSTSGTPLEESECRSEWEPMTVERGVFFVRVAAWEVETSGEHLIQLDADEDVEAWLVDVPAMEQGMLSSPWVLTAFALCGFGVLVLPVGLTLLFSERRRRGQRIMMVAANGQLQPVSPGGMEAFGVPTQPREHDLPFDPITGAYRQAERPSTGADVAPDGMLTTEQVYALMRGDIEGALPPEARQDGPRDPFVATSRRVAPAPAESTAPSTTAPEPSSGKDWQSWDEGP
;
A
#
# COMPACT_ATOMS: atom_id res chain seq x y z
N MET A 1 -3.51 -30.94 -5.27
CA MET A 1 -2.74 -30.61 -6.49
C MET A 1 -3.18 -29.22 -6.88
N GLY A 2 -2.27 -28.24 -6.89
CA GLY A 2 -2.59 -26.89 -7.35
C GLY A 2 -1.75 -26.60 -8.57
N GLY A 3 -2.32 -26.83 -9.76
CA GLY A 3 -1.71 -26.41 -11.02
C GLY A 3 -1.61 -24.89 -11.09
N THR A 4 -0.80 -24.38 -12.01
CA THR A 4 -0.85 -22.94 -12.31
C THR A 4 -2.21 -22.57 -12.89
N LEU A 5 -2.63 -21.31 -12.75
CA LEU A 5 -3.93 -20.84 -13.24
C LEU A 5 -4.15 -21.21 -14.72
N ASN A 6 -3.09 -21.19 -15.52
CA ASN A 6 -3.14 -21.51 -16.94
C ASN A 6 -3.39 -23.01 -17.21
N GLU A 7 -2.84 -23.92 -16.41
CA GLU A 7 -3.15 -25.36 -16.52
C GLU A 7 -4.62 -25.67 -16.22
N ALA A 8 -5.29 -24.81 -15.45
CA ALA A 8 -6.73 -24.93 -15.16
C ALA A 8 -7.62 -24.31 -16.25
N PHE A 9 -7.05 -23.59 -17.21
CA PHE A 9 -7.77 -22.95 -18.33
C PHE A 9 -7.39 -23.47 -19.71
N ASP A 10 -6.32 -24.26 -19.82
CA ASP A 10 -5.95 -24.92 -21.06
C ASP A 10 -6.80 -26.21 -21.23
N PRO A 11 -7.62 -26.32 -22.30
CA PRO A 11 -8.46 -27.49 -22.53
C PRO A 11 -7.62 -28.74 -22.77
N ARG A 12 -6.36 -28.61 -23.21
CA ARG A 12 -5.43 -29.74 -23.44
C ARG A 12 -4.97 -30.43 -22.15
N SER A 13 -5.05 -29.74 -21.00
CA SER A 13 -4.68 -30.30 -19.69
C SER A 13 -5.88 -30.55 -18.76
N THR A 14 -7.08 -30.12 -19.16
CA THR A 14 -8.32 -30.26 -18.37
C THR A 14 -9.38 -31.12 -19.06
N ASN A 15 -9.05 -31.73 -20.20
CA ASN A 15 -9.93 -32.60 -20.95
C ASN A 15 -10.28 -33.90 -20.21
N VAL A 16 -11.49 -34.40 -20.49
CA VAL A 16 -11.94 -35.74 -20.14
C VAL A 16 -11.83 -36.69 -21.34
N ALA A 17 -11.89 -36.15 -22.56
CA ALA A 17 -11.62 -36.89 -23.79
C ALA A 17 -10.88 -36.03 -24.82
N GLU A 18 -10.11 -36.68 -25.67
CA GLU A 18 -9.43 -36.12 -26.83
C GLU A 18 -9.89 -36.89 -28.08
N VAL A 19 -10.21 -36.16 -29.14
CA VAL A 19 -10.76 -36.74 -30.38
C VAL A 19 -10.06 -36.10 -31.57
N SER A 20 -9.49 -36.92 -32.45
CA SER A 20 -8.94 -36.48 -33.74
C SER A 20 -10.03 -36.45 -34.81
N GLY A 21 -9.91 -35.57 -35.81
CA GLY A 21 -10.88 -35.40 -36.88
C GLY A 21 -11.14 -36.70 -37.66
N GLY A 22 -12.41 -36.94 -38.00
CA GLY A 22 -12.88 -38.18 -38.60
C GLY A 22 -12.89 -39.39 -37.64
N GLY A 23 -12.45 -39.21 -36.40
CA GLY A 23 -12.41 -40.24 -35.36
C GLY A 23 -13.67 -40.31 -34.51
N GLU A 24 -13.74 -41.38 -33.73
CA GLU A 24 -14.73 -41.58 -32.67
C GLU A 24 -14.02 -41.93 -31.34
N ALA A 25 -14.51 -41.39 -30.23
CA ALA A 25 -13.96 -41.64 -28.90
C ALA A 25 -15.07 -42.01 -27.91
N LEU A 26 -14.85 -43.09 -27.15
CA LEU A 26 -15.71 -43.49 -26.04
C LEU A 26 -15.14 -42.94 -24.73
N SER A 27 -15.97 -42.25 -23.94
CA SER A 27 -15.61 -41.76 -22.61
C SER A 27 -16.79 -41.85 -21.64
N ASP A 28 -16.51 -42.14 -20.36
CA ASP A 28 -17.50 -42.11 -19.29
C ASP A 28 -17.70 -40.65 -18.83
N LEU A 29 -18.84 -40.08 -19.16
CA LEU A 29 -19.16 -38.68 -18.88
C LEU A 29 -19.95 -38.54 -17.59
N ARG A 30 -19.57 -37.54 -16.79
CA ARG A 30 -20.31 -37.14 -15.59
C ARG A 30 -21.59 -36.38 -15.95
N PRO A 31 -22.62 -36.39 -15.09
CA PRO A 31 -23.88 -35.69 -15.34
C PRO A 31 -23.71 -34.19 -15.06
N VAL A 32 -23.05 -33.51 -16.00
CA VAL A 32 -22.69 -32.09 -15.97
C VAL A 32 -22.74 -31.52 -17.39
N CYS A 33 -22.58 -30.21 -17.52
CA CYS A 33 -22.27 -29.60 -18.82
C CYS A 33 -20.86 -29.99 -19.28
N HIS A 34 -20.76 -30.45 -20.52
CA HIS A 34 -19.53 -30.66 -21.27
C HIS A 34 -19.47 -29.69 -22.45
N ALA A 35 -18.30 -29.12 -22.72
CA ALA A 35 -18.06 -28.27 -23.88
C ALA A 35 -16.88 -28.79 -24.70
N LEU A 36 -17.03 -28.79 -26.02
CA LEU A 36 -15.98 -29.22 -26.95
C LEU A 36 -15.26 -28.00 -27.54
N TYR A 37 -13.94 -28.00 -27.44
CA TYR A 37 -13.08 -26.94 -27.93
C TYR A 37 -12.13 -27.45 -29.02
N VAL A 38 -11.96 -26.64 -30.07
CA VAL A 38 -10.94 -26.80 -31.12
C VAL A 38 -10.12 -25.52 -31.26
N LEU A 39 -9.03 -25.55 -32.03
CA LEU A 39 -8.24 -24.36 -32.32
C LEU A 39 -8.99 -23.38 -33.25
N ALA A 40 -8.81 -22.08 -33.04
CA ALA A 40 -9.57 -21.03 -33.73
C ALA A 40 -9.32 -20.91 -35.25
N ASP A 41 -8.27 -21.54 -35.77
CA ASP A 41 -7.97 -21.69 -37.19
C ASP A 41 -8.63 -22.92 -37.84
N GLN A 42 -9.28 -23.76 -37.04
CA GLN A 42 -9.92 -25.01 -37.45
C GLN A 42 -11.45 -24.92 -37.27
N SER A 43 -12.19 -25.59 -38.16
CA SER A 43 -13.64 -25.76 -38.04
C SER A 43 -13.97 -27.24 -37.98
N ALA A 44 -14.65 -27.65 -36.90
CA ALA A 44 -15.21 -28.98 -36.76
C ALA A 44 -16.73 -28.88 -36.55
N ASN A 45 -17.43 -29.98 -36.80
CA ASN A 45 -18.72 -30.24 -36.19
C ASN A 45 -18.61 -31.52 -35.35
N ALA A 46 -19.42 -31.65 -34.31
CA ALA A 46 -19.34 -32.81 -33.42
C ALA A 46 -20.73 -33.28 -33.01
N THR A 47 -20.88 -34.58 -32.84
CA THR A 47 -22.10 -35.20 -32.32
C THR A 47 -21.76 -36.06 -31.13
N LEU A 48 -22.59 -35.98 -30.09
CA LEU A 48 -22.49 -36.80 -28.89
C LEU A 48 -23.62 -37.82 -28.90
N LEU A 49 -23.30 -39.10 -28.77
CA LEU A 49 -24.27 -40.19 -28.71
C LEU A 49 -24.14 -40.92 -27.37
N GLN A 50 -25.24 -41.05 -26.64
CA GLN A 50 -25.27 -41.85 -25.41
C GLN A 50 -25.22 -43.34 -25.75
N SER A 51 -24.28 -44.10 -25.19
CA SER A 51 -24.11 -45.53 -25.49
C SER A 51 -24.37 -46.41 -24.26
N ASP A 52 -25.08 -47.52 -24.47
CA ASP A 52 -25.37 -48.50 -23.40
C ASP A 52 -24.18 -49.45 -23.11
N GLY A 53 -22.94 -49.02 -23.40
CA GLY A 53 -21.69 -49.77 -23.18
C GLY A 53 -21.46 -51.02 -24.03
N TRP A 54 -22.23 -51.22 -25.10
CA TRP A 54 -22.04 -52.35 -26.03
C TRP A 54 -22.28 -52.02 -27.53
N SER A 55 -23.03 -50.97 -27.85
CA SER A 55 -23.39 -50.61 -29.23
C SER A 55 -22.84 -49.25 -29.65
N THR A 56 -22.24 -49.20 -30.84
CA THR A 56 -21.83 -47.95 -31.52
C THR A 56 -23.01 -47.10 -32.04
N SER A 57 -24.24 -47.62 -31.95
CA SER A 57 -25.48 -46.91 -32.23
C SER A 57 -26.10 -46.37 -30.94
N GLY A 58 -25.66 -45.18 -30.51
CA GLY A 58 -26.27 -44.45 -29.40
C GLY A 58 -27.46 -43.57 -29.82
N THR A 59 -28.21 -43.05 -28.86
CA THR A 59 -29.14 -41.94 -29.12
C THR A 59 -28.36 -40.62 -29.19
N PRO A 60 -28.48 -39.82 -30.27
CA PRO A 60 -27.82 -38.53 -30.34
C PRO A 60 -28.42 -37.57 -29.30
N LEU A 61 -27.56 -36.91 -28.54
CA LEU A 61 -27.95 -35.92 -27.55
C LEU A 61 -28.14 -34.56 -28.22
N GLU A 62 -29.18 -33.82 -27.83
CA GLU A 62 -29.44 -32.48 -28.38
C GLU A 62 -28.37 -31.49 -27.91
N GLU A 63 -27.89 -30.63 -28.81
CA GLU A 63 -26.91 -29.60 -28.47
C GLU A 63 -27.55 -28.56 -27.54
N SER A 64 -26.84 -28.19 -26.48
CA SER A 64 -27.31 -27.24 -25.47
C SER A 64 -26.36 -26.06 -25.33
N GLU A 65 -26.89 -24.84 -25.33
CA GLU A 65 -26.12 -23.64 -24.97
C GLU A 65 -25.81 -23.64 -23.46
N CYS A 66 -24.79 -24.40 -23.06
CA CYS A 66 -24.27 -24.38 -21.70
C CYS A 66 -23.97 -22.92 -21.28
N ARG A 67 -24.61 -22.48 -20.20
CA ARG A 67 -24.60 -21.07 -19.75
C ARG A 67 -23.32 -20.65 -19.02
N SER A 68 -22.15 -21.06 -19.51
CA SER A 68 -20.86 -20.60 -19.00
C SER A 68 -20.39 -19.35 -19.76
N GLU A 69 -20.03 -18.31 -19.00
CA GLU A 69 -19.35 -17.11 -19.51
C GLU A 69 -17.82 -17.29 -19.60
N TRP A 70 -17.35 -18.54 -19.49
CA TRP A 70 -15.93 -18.89 -19.47
C TRP A 70 -15.39 -19.12 -20.88
N GLU A 71 -14.23 -18.53 -21.14
CA GLU A 71 -13.43 -18.78 -22.33
C GLU A 71 -12.11 -19.46 -21.92
N PRO A 72 -11.69 -20.56 -22.57
CA PRO A 72 -10.41 -21.20 -22.31
C PRO A 72 -9.23 -20.29 -22.69
N MET A 73 -8.10 -20.44 -21.99
CA MET A 73 -6.89 -19.66 -22.25
C MET A 73 -5.63 -20.48 -21.98
N THR A 74 -4.60 -20.28 -22.80
CA THR A 74 -3.29 -20.94 -22.67
C THR A 74 -2.15 -19.92 -22.53
N VAL A 75 -0.96 -20.41 -22.15
CA VAL A 75 0.27 -19.62 -22.04
C VAL A 75 0.88 -19.34 -23.43
N GLU A 76 0.58 -20.17 -24.41
CA GLU A 76 1.10 -20.06 -25.77
C GLU A 76 0.53 -18.84 -26.49
N ARG A 77 1.41 -17.91 -26.87
CA ARG A 77 0.99 -16.64 -27.49
C ARG A 77 0.38 -16.89 -28.87
N GLY A 78 -0.89 -16.53 -29.02
CA GLY A 78 -1.61 -16.59 -30.30
C GLY A 78 -2.38 -17.88 -30.53
N VAL A 79 -2.35 -18.82 -29.57
CA VAL A 79 -3.26 -19.97 -29.55
C VAL A 79 -4.57 -19.54 -28.91
N PHE A 80 -5.66 -19.70 -29.64
CA PHE A 80 -7.02 -19.43 -29.19
C PHE A 80 -7.87 -20.66 -29.47
N PHE A 81 -8.80 -20.96 -28.58
CA PHE A 81 -9.75 -22.05 -28.76
C PHE A 81 -11.15 -21.50 -29.00
N VAL A 82 -11.93 -22.18 -29.82
CA VAL A 82 -13.32 -21.86 -30.11
C VAL A 82 -14.20 -23.03 -29.66
N ARG A 83 -15.31 -22.72 -29.00
CA ARG A 83 -16.32 -23.72 -28.63
C ARG A 83 -17.10 -24.12 -29.87
N VAL A 84 -17.06 -25.41 -30.23
CA VAL A 84 -17.77 -25.96 -31.40
C VAL A 84 -19.20 -26.34 -31.03
N ALA A 85 -19.33 -27.09 -29.93
CA ALA A 85 -20.59 -27.64 -29.45
C ALA A 85 -20.54 -27.77 -27.92
N ALA A 86 -21.70 -27.90 -27.30
CA ALA A 86 -21.83 -28.19 -25.88
C ALA A 86 -23.07 -29.03 -25.58
N TRP A 87 -23.01 -29.82 -24.52
CA TRP A 87 -24.07 -30.75 -24.13
C TRP A 87 -24.24 -30.80 -22.62
N GLU A 88 -25.49 -30.87 -22.16
CA GLU A 88 -25.86 -31.12 -20.78
C GLU A 88 -26.18 -32.62 -20.61
N VAL A 89 -25.29 -33.35 -19.96
CA VAL A 89 -25.46 -34.79 -19.71
C VAL A 89 -26.29 -34.97 -18.44
N GLU A 90 -27.48 -35.57 -18.55
CA GLU A 90 -28.35 -35.80 -17.38
C GLU A 90 -27.93 -37.03 -16.55
N THR A 91 -27.35 -38.06 -17.20
CA THR A 91 -27.06 -39.36 -16.59
C THR A 91 -25.60 -39.75 -16.83
N SER A 92 -24.89 -40.17 -15.77
CA SER A 92 -23.52 -40.69 -15.88
C SER A 92 -23.48 -41.97 -16.72
N GLY A 93 -22.52 -42.06 -17.65
CA GLY A 93 -22.27 -43.28 -18.42
C GLY A 93 -21.38 -43.07 -19.64
N GLU A 94 -21.14 -44.14 -20.38
CA GLU A 94 -20.35 -44.10 -21.60
C GLU A 94 -21.09 -43.33 -22.71
N HIS A 95 -20.40 -42.36 -23.29
CA HIS A 95 -20.87 -41.61 -24.45
C HIS A 95 -19.83 -41.72 -25.56
N LEU A 96 -20.31 -41.84 -26.80
CA LEU A 96 -19.52 -41.82 -28.02
C LEU A 96 -19.50 -40.39 -28.56
N ILE A 97 -18.32 -39.81 -28.66
CA ILE A 97 -18.08 -38.51 -29.30
C ILE A 97 -17.61 -38.80 -30.72
N GLN A 98 -18.30 -38.24 -31.72
CA GLN A 98 -17.90 -38.33 -33.12
C GLN A 98 -17.56 -36.94 -33.64
N LEU A 99 -16.37 -36.80 -34.25
CA LEU A 99 -15.85 -35.52 -34.75
C LEU A 99 -15.85 -35.49 -36.29
N ASP A 100 -16.73 -34.69 -36.86
CA ASP A 100 -16.83 -34.42 -38.31
C ASP A 100 -15.90 -33.25 -38.65
N ALA A 101 -14.65 -33.58 -38.95
CA ALA A 101 -13.55 -32.65 -39.26
C ALA A 101 -12.43 -33.35 -40.05
N ASP A 102 -11.50 -32.59 -40.63
CA ASP A 102 -10.29 -33.11 -41.29
C ASP A 102 -9.36 -33.84 -40.31
N GLU A 103 -8.62 -34.85 -40.75
CA GLU A 103 -7.79 -35.74 -39.89
C GLU A 103 -6.73 -35.01 -39.04
N ASP A 104 -6.31 -33.80 -39.43
CA ASP A 104 -5.34 -32.95 -38.72
C ASP A 104 -5.99 -32.07 -37.59
N VAL A 105 -7.30 -32.19 -37.36
CA VAL A 105 -8.04 -31.41 -36.34
C VAL A 105 -8.09 -32.17 -35.02
N GLU A 106 -7.67 -31.52 -33.94
CA GLU A 106 -7.77 -32.05 -32.57
C GLU A 106 -8.86 -31.31 -31.80
N ALA A 107 -9.75 -32.07 -31.14
CA ALA A 107 -10.80 -31.55 -30.28
C ALA A 107 -10.71 -32.10 -28.86
N TRP A 108 -10.91 -31.22 -27.88
CA TRP A 108 -10.82 -31.53 -26.46
C TRP A 108 -12.19 -31.33 -25.80
N LEU A 109 -12.73 -32.39 -25.19
CA LEU A 109 -13.97 -32.33 -24.44
C LEU A 109 -13.66 -32.01 -22.97
N VAL A 110 -14.27 -30.95 -22.44
CA VAL A 110 -13.96 -30.40 -21.11
C VAL A 110 -15.21 -30.32 -20.23
N ASP A 111 -15.10 -30.83 -19.01
CA ASP A 111 -16.07 -30.66 -17.94
C ASP A 111 -16.09 -29.19 -17.47
N VAL A 112 -17.03 -28.40 -17.96
CA VAL A 112 -17.14 -26.96 -17.66
C VAL A 112 -17.10 -26.66 -16.15
N PRO A 113 -17.93 -27.29 -15.27
CA PRO A 113 -17.88 -26.98 -13.84
C PRO A 113 -16.61 -27.48 -13.14
N ALA A 114 -15.87 -28.44 -13.72
CA ALA A 114 -14.58 -28.86 -13.17
C ALA A 114 -13.50 -27.80 -13.45
N MET A 115 -13.55 -27.17 -14.63
CA MET A 115 -12.68 -26.06 -15.00
C MET A 115 -12.90 -24.84 -14.06
N GLU A 116 -14.16 -24.46 -13.82
CA GLU A 116 -14.52 -23.38 -12.87
C GLU A 116 -14.00 -23.65 -11.45
N GLN A 117 -14.19 -24.88 -10.96
CA GLN A 117 -13.68 -25.32 -9.65
C GLN A 117 -12.15 -25.37 -9.62
N GLY A 118 -11.50 -25.71 -10.74
CA GLY A 118 -10.05 -25.66 -10.92
C GLY A 118 -9.48 -24.28 -10.58
N MET A 119 -10.04 -23.22 -11.18
CA MET A 119 -9.64 -21.83 -10.86
C MET A 119 -9.87 -21.49 -9.38
N LEU A 120 -11.06 -21.79 -8.85
CA LEU A 120 -11.41 -21.49 -7.45
C LEU A 120 -10.57 -22.30 -6.43
N SER A 121 -10.02 -23.44 -6.83
CA SER A 121 -9.11 -24.23 -6.00
C SER A 121 -7.70 -23.64 -5.90
N SER A 122 -7.35 -22.68 -6.77
CA SER A 122 -5.99 -22.14 -6.81
C SER A 122 -5.65 -21.34 -5.53
N PRO A 123 -4.54 -21.65 -4.82
CA PRO A 123 -4.20 -20.99 -3.56
C PRO A 123 -4.06 -19.47 -3.66
N TRP A 124 -3.62 -18.96 -4.82
CA TRP A 124 -3.47 -17.53 -5.07
C TRP A 124 -4.82 -16.81 -5.19
N VAL A 125 -5.82 -17.39 -5.84
CA VAL A 125 -7.18 -16.80 -5.89
C VAL A 125 -7.83 -16.86 -4.52
N LEU A 126 -7.70 -17.96 -3.78
CA LEU A 126 -8.24 -18.10 -2.43
C LEU A 126 -7.62 -17.10 -1.44
N THR A 127 -6.30 -16.90 -1.46
CA THR A 127 -5.62 -15.91 -0.61
C THR A 127 -5.98 -14.47 -1.00
N ALA A 128 -6.09 -14.15 -2.29
CA ALA A 128 -6.53 -12.83 -2.76
C ALA A 128 -7.99 -12.54 -2.34
N PHE A 129 -8.89 -13.52 -2.49
CA PHE A 129 -10.28 -13.39 -2.05
C PHE A 129 -10.40 -13.23 -0.53
N ALA A 130 -9.63 -14.00 0.24
CA ALA A 130 -9.58 -13.87 1.70
C ALA A 130 -9.06 -12.50 2.15
N LEU A 131 -7.99 -11.98 1.52
CA LEU A 131 -7.46 -10.64 1.78
C LEU A 131 -8.50 -9.55 1.46
N CYS A 132 -9.18 -9.67 0.32
CA CYS A 132 -10.25 -8.74 -0.10
C CYS A 132 -11.43 -8.76 0.88
N GLY A 133 -11.93 -9.95 1.23
CA GLY A 133 -13.02 -10.13 2.20
C GLY A 133 -12.67 -9.61 3.59
N PHE A 134 -11.44 -9.84 4.06
CA PHE A 134 -10.94 -9.25 5.31
C PHE A 134 -10.87 -7.72 5.22
N GLY A 135 -10.45 -7.17 4.08
CA GLY A 135 -10.50 -5.74 3.80
C GLY A 135 -11.92 -5.16 3.97
N VAL A 136 -12.93 -5.80 3.37
CA VAL A 136 -14.34 -5.40 3.50
C VAL A 136 -14.84 -5.43 4.95
N LEU A 137 -14.33 -6.33 5.80
CA LEU A 137 -14.67 -6.39 7.23
C LEU A 137 -13.91 -5.36 8.08
N VAL A 138 -12.66 -5.04 7.75
CA VAL A 138 -11.84 -4.07 8.50
C VAL A 138 -12.21 -2.62 8.16
N LEU A 139 -12.57 -2.33 6.90
CA LEU A 139 -12.89 -0.97 6.43
C LEU A 139 -14.01 -0.28 7.25
N PRO A 140 -15.17 -0.89 7.56
CA PRO A 140 -16.18 -0.25 8.41
C PRO A 140 -15.68 -0.02 9.85
N VAL A 141 -14.82 -0.88 10.40
CA VAL A 141 -14.21 -0.67 11.73
C VAL A 141 -13.28 0.54 11.69
N GLY A 142 -12.39 0.64 10.69
CA GLY A 142 -11.54 1.81 10.48
C GLY A 142 -12.35 3.11 10.29
N LEU A 143 -13.44 3.04 9.52
CA LEU A 143 -14.34 4.16 9.28
C LEU A 143 -15.01 4.64 10.58
N THR A 144 -15.51 3.73 11.43
CA THR A 144 -16.13 4.08 12.72
C THR A 144 -15.13 4.71 13.69
N LEU A 145 -13.88 4.21 13.75
CA LEU A 145 -12.81 4.82 14.54
C LEU A 145 -12.51 6.24 14.06
N LEU A 146 -12.35 6.45 12.75
CA LEU A 146 -12.11 7.76 12.13
C LEU A 146 -13.25 8.77 12.42
N PHE A 147 -14.51 8.34 12.32
CA PHE A 147 -15.65 9.18 12.70
C PHE A 147 -15.69 9.46 14.21
N SER A 148 -15.25 8.52 15.05
CA SER A 148 -15.16 8.73 16.50
C SER A 148 -14.12 9.79 16.85
N GLU A 149 -12.94 9.77 16.22
CA GLU A 149 -11.92 10.80 16.41
C GLU A 149 -12.40 12.17 15.92
N ARG A 150 -12.99 12.23 14.72
CA ARG A 150 -13.55 13.48 14.18
C ARG A 150 -14.60 14.08 15.11
N ARG A 151 -15.44 13.27 15.76
CA ARG A 151 -16.38 13.74 16.80
C ARG A 151 -15.65 14.23 18.06
N ARG A 152 -14.60 13.53 18.52
CA ARG A 152 -13.81 13.94 19.70
C ARG A 152 -12.99 15.22 19.48
N ARG A 153 -12.57 15.55 18.25
CA ARG A 153 -11.88 16.82 17.95
C ARG A 153 -12.75 18.06 18.18
N GLY A 154 -14.08 17.93 18.22
CA GLY A 154 -15.00 18.99 18.66
C GLY A 154 -15.21 19.06 20.19
N GLN A 155 -14.65 18.13 20.95
CA GLN A 155 -14.94 17.94 22.37
C GLN A 155 -13.94 18.71 23.26
N ARG A 156 -14.10 20.04 23.23
CA ARG A 156 -13.89 20.97 24.37
C ARG A 156 -12.66 20.66 25.25
N ILE A 157 -11.56 21.35 24.99
CA ILE A 157 -10.48 21.49 25.97
C ILE A 157 -11.10 22.10 27.24
N MET A 158 -11.04 21.37 28.35
CA MET A 158 -11.57 21.84 29.64
C MET A 158 -10.48 22.67 30.31
N MET A 159 -10.66 23.99 30.35
CA MET A 159 -9.77 24.86 31.15
C MET A 159 -10.31 24.96 32.57
N VAL A 160 -9.39 24.94 33.55
CA VAL A 160 -9.71 25.30 34.93
C VAL A 160 -9.81 26.82 34.96
N ALA A 161 -11.02 27.35 35.12
CA ALA A 161 -11.22 28.78 35.33
C ALA A 161 -10.63 29.21 36.69
N ALA A 162 -10.35 30.50 36.86
CA ALA A 162 -9.66 31.03 38.06
C ALA A 162 -10.39 30.78 39.40
N ASN A 163 -11.64 30.31 39.37
CA ASN A 163 -12.45 29.88 40.50
C ASN A 163 -12.40 28.36 40.78
N GLY A 164 -11.52 27.60 40.10
CA GLY A 164 -11.39 26.15 40.24
C GLY A 164 -12.44 25.31 39.52
N GLN A 165 -13.35 25.91 38.74
CA GLN A 165 -14.36 25.19 37.96
C GLN A 165 -13.82 24.79 36.59
N LEU A 166 -14.12 23.56 36.15
CA LEU A 166 -13.78 23.06 34.81
C LEU A 166 -14.80 23.58 33.79
N GLN A 167 -14.40 24.52 32.93
CA GLN A 167 -15.30 25.11 31.93
C GLN A 167 -14.88 24.69 30.50
N PRO A 168 -15.83 24.25 29.66
CA PRO A 168 -15.52 23.81 28.30
C PRO A 168 -15.21 24.98 27.38
N VAL A 169 -14.00 25.04 26.83
CA VAL A 169 -13.66 26.01 25.78
C VAL A 169 -14.33 25.58 24.47
N SER A 170 -15.35 26.33 24.07
CA SER A 170 -15.86 26.30 22.70
C SER A 170 -14.83 26.96 21.76
N PRO A 171 -14.60 26.46 20.53
CA PRO A 171 -13.64 27.08 19.61
C PRO A 171 -13.97 28.53 19.21
N GLY A 172 -15.23 28.98 19.39
CA GLY A 172 -15.62 30.40 19.27
C GLY A 172 -15.70 31.18 20.59
N GLY A 173 -15.37 30.56 21.73
CA GLY A 173 -15.43 31.19 23.06
C GLY A 173 -14.15 31.89 23.49
N MET A 174 -13.04 31.65 22.79
CA MET A 174 -11.72 32.22 23.10
C MET A 174 -11.63 33.73 22.81
N GLU A 175 -12.42 34.23 21.85
CA GLU A 175 -12.53 35.67 21.55
C GLU A 175 -13.19 36.46 22.71
N ALA A 176 -14.09 35.83 23.47
CA ALA A 176 -14.82 36.49 24.56
C ALA A 176 -13.97 36.78 25.82
N PHE A 177 -12.76 36.21 25.91
CA PHE A 177 -11.87 36.35 27.07
C PHE A 177 -10.62 37.19 26.78
N GLY A 178 -10.54 37.86 25.63
CA GLY A 178 -9.44 38.79 25.30
C GLY A 178 -8.06 38.13 25.16
N VAL A 179 -8.00 36.80 25.08
CA VAL A 179 -6.79 36.07 24.70
C VAL A 179 -6.64 36.22 23.18
N PRO A 180 -5.51 36.71 22.66
CA PRO A 180 -5.35 36.93 21.22
C PRO A 180 -5.46 35.59 20.47
N THR A 181 -6.51 35.46 19.65
CA THR A 181 -6.83 34.27 18.85
C THR A 181 -6.03 34.18 17.55
N GLN A 182 -5.11 35.12 17.30
CA GLN A 182 -4.05 34.92 16.32
C GLN A 182 -2.90 34.16 16.99
N PRO A 183 -2.61 32.90 16.60
CA PRO A 183 -1.23 32.44 16.69
C PRO A 183 -0.36 33.45 15.92
N ARG A 184 0.80 33.82 16.46
CA ARG A 184 1.78 34.62 15.70
C ARG A 184 2.34 33.76 14.55
N GLU A 185 1.62 33.72 13.43
CA GLU A 185 2.06 33.12 12.16
C GLU A 185 3.29 33.84 11.54
N HIS A 186 3.77 34.88 12.21
CA HIS A 186 5.01 35.61 11.94
C HIS A 186 6.27 35.00 12.57
N ASP A 187 6.15 34.11 13.58
CA ASP A 187 7.30 33.55 14.31
C ASP A 187 7.65 32.09 13.96
N LEU A 188 6.96 31.47 13.00
CA LEU A 188 7.22 30.09 12.56
C LEU A 188 7.93 30.06 11.19
N PRO A 189 9.09 29.38 11.05
CA PRO A 189 9.86 29.34 9.80
C PRO A 189 9.26 28.41 8.72
N PHE A 190 8.09 27.82 8.97
CA PHE A 190 7.37 26.93 8.06
C PHE A 190 5.86 27.17 8.16
N ASP A 191 5.14 26.91 7.07
CA ASP A 191 3.68 26.95 7.01
C ASP A 191 3.09 25.61 7.51
N PRO A 192 2.24 25.61 8.57
CA PRO A 192 1.66 24.38 9.11
C PRO A 192 0.56 23.75 8.24
N ILE A 193 0.05 24.44 7.22
CA ILE A 193 -0.97 23.92 6.29
C ILE A 193 -0.33 23.24 5.09
N THR A 194 0.76 23.80 4.56
CA THR A 194 1.45 23.27 3.36
C THR A 194 2.74 22.51 3.66
N GLY A 195 3.29 22.62 4.87
CA GLY A 195 4.57 22.02 5.26
C GLY A 195 5.79 22.68 4.61
N ALA A 196 5.62 23.76 3.86
CA ALA A 196 6.70 24.44 3.15
C ALA A 196 7.45 25.41 4.07
N TYR A 197 8.79 25.39 3.97
CA TYR A 197 9.64 26.43 4.56
C TYR A 197 9.48 27.72 3.75
N ARG A 198 9.17 28.84 4.42
CA ARG A 198 9.12 30.15 3.74
C ARG A 198 10.55 30.60 3.43
N GLN A 199 10.84 30.93 2.17
CA GLN A 199 12.09 31.61 1.84
C GLN A 199 12.00 33.05 2.37
N ALA A 200 12.99 33.46 3.15
CA ALA A 200 13.06 34.83 3.64
C ALA A 200 13.32 35.79 2.47
N GLU A 201 12.33 36.60 2.13
CA GLU A 201 12.49 37.70 1.18
C GLU A 201 13.50 38.69 1.76
N ARG A 202 14.69 38.76 1.13
CA ARG A 202 15.70 39.77 1.46
C ARG A 202 15.13 41.15 1.13
N PRO A 203 14.97 42.06 2.10
CA PRO A 203 14.75 43.46 1.77
C PRO A 203 16.00 43.98 1.05
N SER A 204 15.82 44.49 -0.17
CA SER A 204 16.91 45.07 -0.94
C SER A 204 17.23 46.48 -0.45
N THR A 205 18.51 46.71 -0.13
CA THR A 205 19.19 48.01 -0.03
C THR A 205 18.62 49.05 0.94
N GLY A 206 19.29 49.24 2.10
CA GLY A 206 19.26 50.51 2.84
C GLY A 206 19.42 50.40 4.36
N ALA A 207 20.67 50.42 4.84
CA ALA A 207 21.08 50.52 6.25
C ALA A 207 20.60 49.39 7.20
N ASP A 208 21.55 48.59 7.69
CA ASP A 208 21.33 47.58 8.72
C ASP A 208 21.09 48.22 10.11
N VAL A 209 19.87 48.73 10.32
CA VAL A 209 19.36 49.08 11.64
C VAL A 209 18.71 47.84 12.23
N ALA A 210 19.41 47.16 13.15
CA ALA A 210 18.83 46.06 13.91
C ALA A 210 17.66 46.56 14.78
N PRO A 211 16.58 45.78 14.93
CA PRO A 211 15.50 46.14 15.84
C PRO A 211 16.00 46.16 17.29
N ASP A 212 15.36 47.03 18.07
CA ASP A 212 15.82 47.47 19.39
C ASP A 212 16.25 46.31 20.33
N GLY A 213 17.49 46.36 20.81
CA GLY A 213 18.08 45.35 21.69
C GLY A 213 18.93 44.25 21.04
N MET A 214 19.04 44.16 19.70
CA MET A 214 19.97 43.21 19.04
C MET A 214 21.23 43.91 18.50
N LEU A 215 22.40 43.38 18.85
CA LEU A 215 23.70 43.83 18.33
C LEU A 215 23.87 43.39 16.88
N THR A 216 24.40 44.27 16.02
CA THR A 216 24.73 43.91 14.64
C THR A 216 25.94 42.98 14.56
N THR A 217 26.11 42.27 13.43
CA THR A 217 27.27 41.38 13.21
C THR A 217 28.60 42.10 13.39
N GLU A 218 28.69 43.36 12.96
CA GLU A 218 29.88 44.20 13.11
C GLU A 218 30.15 44.56 14.58
N GLN A 219 29.10 44.83 15.38
CA GLN A 219 29.24 45.12 16.81
C GLN A 219 29.68 43.88 17.60
N VAL A 220 29.16 42.70 17.26
CA VAL A 220 29.63 41.42 17.83
C VAL A 220 31.09 41.15 17.45
N TYR A 221 31.46 41.42 16.20
CA TYR A 221 32.83 41.21 15.73
C TYR A 221 33.85 42.18 16.37
N ALA A 222 33.47 43.44 16.58
CA ALA A 222 34.25 44.41 17.35
C ALA A 222 34.43 43.96 18.81
N LEU A 223 33.34 43.54 19.47
CA LEU A 223 33.38 43.06 20.85
C LEU A 223 34.31 41.83 21.01
N MET A 224 34.30 40.89 20.05
CA MET A 224 35.21 39.73 20.06
C MET A 224 36.71 40.10 19.93
N ARG A 225 37.04 41.26 19.34
CA ARG A 225 38.41 41.80 19.31
C ARG A 225 38.78 42.61 20.55
N GLY A 226 37.83 42.84 21.47
CA GLY A 226 37.99 43.77 22.58
C GLY A 226 37.84 45.24 22.19
N ASP A 227 37.33 45.53 20.98
CA ASP A 227 37.01 46.88 20.53
C ASP A 227 35.61 47.27 21.01
N ILE A 228 35.56 47.86 22.20
CA ILE A 228 34.33 48.27 22.87
C ILE A 228 33.69 49.48 22.15
N GLU A 229 34.48 50.31 21.46
CA GLU A 229 33.98 51.48 20.73
C GLU A 229 33.40 51.08 19.37
N GLY A 230 33.96 50.06 18.73
CA GLY A 230 33.37 49.36 17.58
C GLY A 230 32.01 48.71 17.90
N ALA A 231 31.80 48.26 19.15
CA ALA A 231 30.57 47.61 19.60
C ALA A 231 29.42 48.58 19.93
N LEU A 232 29.69 49.89 20.07
CA LEU A 232 28.66 50.90 20.36
C LEU A 232 27.80 51.23 19.12
N PRO A 233 26.53 51.67 19.29
CA PRO A 233 25.79 52.30 18.21
C PRO A 233 26.47 53.61 17.76
N PRO A 234 26.29 54.06 16.50
CA PRO A 234 27.00 55.23 15.96
C PRO A 234 26.79 56.51 16.77
N GLU A 235 25.63 56.66 17.41
CA GLU A 235 25.26 57.81 18.24
C GLU A 235 26.02 57.87 19.60
N ALA A 236 26.61 56.75 20.03
CA ALA A 236 27.27 56.64 21.34
C ALA A 236 28.81 56.60 21.27
N ARG A 237 29.40 56.69 20.08
CA ARG A 237 30.86 56.82 19.91
C ARG A 237 31.33 58.19 20.39
N GLN A 238 32.37 58.23 21.22
CA GLN A 238 33.05 59.46 21.60
C GLN A 238 34.28 59.64 20.70
N ASP A 239 34.17 60.43 19.64
CA ASP A 239 35.31 60.76 18.76
C ASP A 239 36.32 61.66 19.48
N GLY A 240 37.23 61.06 20.26
CA GLY A 240 38.28 61.77 20.99
C GLY A 240 39.29 60.81 21.64
N PRO A 241 40.61 61.02 21.52
CA PRO A 241 41.62 60.12 22.11
C PRO A 241 41.53 60.06 23.64
N ARG A 242 41.40 58.85 24.21
CA ARG A 242 41.47 58.63 25.66
C ARG A 242 42.90 58.38 26.15
N ASP A 243 43.20 58.91 27.34
CA ASP A 243 44.52 58.93 27.98
C ASP A 243 44.91 57.54 28.56
N PRO A 244 46.10 56.99 28.26
CA PRO A 244 46.49 55.62 28.61
C PRO A 244 46.82 55.34 30.10
N PHE A 245 46.58 56.28 31.03
CA PHE A 245 47.07 56.17 32.43
C PHE A 245 45.99 56.06 33.55
N VAL A 246 44.92 55.27 33.34
CA VAL A 246 44.03 54.85 34.45
C VAL A 246 44.05 53.33 34.59
N ALA A 247 44.57 52.84 35.72
CA ALA A 247 44.91 51.43 35.93
C ALA A 247 44.17 50.78 37.13
N THR A 248 44.26 49.44 37.20
CA THR A 248 43.82 48.56 38.31
C THR A 248 42.28 48.37 38.41
N SER A 249 41.69 47.29 38.96
CA SER A 249 42.13 46.05 39.65
C SER A 249 41.01 44.98 39.47
N ARG A 250 41.05 43.68 39.86
CA ARG A 250 41.96 42.77 40.59
C ARG A 250 41.51 41.31 40.30
N ARG A 251 42.41 40.30 40.32
CA ARG A 251 42.00 38.87 40.41
C ARG A 251 41.64 38.48 41.85
N VAL A 252 40.59 37.66 42.03
CA VAL A 252 40.47 36.71 43.15
C VAL A 252 39.80 35.42 42.64
N ALA A 253 40.30 34.28 43.06
CA ALA A 253 39.66 32.96 42.93
C ALA A 253 39.83 32.19 44.26
N PRO A 254 38.89 31.31 44.62
CA PRO A 254 39.16 30.17 45.49
C PRO A 254 38.80 28.83 44.82
N ALA A 255 39.31 27.73 45.38
CA ALA A 255 39.25 26.38 44.81
C ALA A 255 38.45 25.40 45.74
N PRO A 256 38.66 24.07 45.81
CA PRO A 256 37.58 23.10 45.52
C PRO A 256 37.25 22.10 46.65
N ALA A 257 36.23 21.27 46.45
CA ALA A 257 35.95 20.01 47.17
C ALA A 257 34.88 19.20 46.37
N GLU A 258 34.62 17.90 46.52
CA GLU A 258 35.37 16.65 46.81
C GLU A 258 34.34 15.59 47.28
N SER A 259 34.32 14.38 46.68
CA SER A 259 33.57 13.16 47.09
C SER A 259 32.01 13.26 47.12
N THR A 260 31.19 12.25 46.82
CA THR A 260 31.19 10.87 47.34
C THR A 260 30.37 9.94 46.42
N ALA A 261 30.71 8.64 46.35
CA ALA A 261 29.95 7.55 45.69
C ALA A 261 28.92 6.90 46.68
N PRO A 262 28.26 5.73 46.45
CA PRO A 262 28.26 4.83 45.27
C PRO A 262 26.89 4.16 44.88
N SER A 263 26.95 3.33 43.82
CA SER A 263 26.14 2.10 43.57
C SER A 263 24.59 2.10 43.46
N THR A 264 24.06 1.62 42.32
CA THR A 264 23.31 0.32 42.24
C THR A 264 23.04 -0.12 40.78
N THR A 265 23.65 -1.25 40.40
CA THR A 265 23.28 -2.33 39.46
C THR A 265 22.07 -2.22 38.51
N ALA A 266 22.33 -2.26 37.18
CA ALA A 266 21.72 -3.17 36.17
C ALA A 266 22.44 -3.01 34.80
N PRO A 267 22.50 -4.03 33.92
CA PRO A 267 23.37 -3.99 32.73
C PRO A 267 22.71 -3.40 31.46
N GLU A 268 23.51 -2.68 30.66
CA GLU A 268 23.19 -2.31 29.27
C GLU A 268 23.48 -3.47 28.29
N PRO A 269 22.85 -3.47 27.09
CA PRO A 269 22.87 -4.60 26.16
C PRO A 269 24.16 -4.70 25.34
N SER A 270 24.53 -5.94 25.00
CA SER A 270 25.62 -6.24 24.08
C SER A 270 25.34 -5.76 22.65
N SER A 271 26.29 -5.04 22.08
CA SER A 271 26.26 -4.54 20.71
C SER A 271 26.67 -5.59 19.68
N GLY A 272 25.86 -5.73 18.62
CA GLY A 272 26.35 -5.89 17.26
C GLY A 272 26.46 -7.30 16.65
N LYS A 273 25.91 -7.40 15.42
CA LYS A 273 26.18 -8.38 14.34
C LYS A 273 25.40 -9.70 14.33
N ASP A 274 24.10 -9.62 14.06
CA ASP A 274 23.27 -10.76 13.60
C ASP A 274 22.76 -10.60 12.14
N TRP A 275 23.20 -9.59 11.39
CA TRP A 275 22.71 -9.31 10.03
C TRP A 275 23.49 -10.00 8.90
N GLN A 276 24.51 -10.80 9.21
CA GLN A 276 25.53 -11.25 8.25
C GLN A 276 25.32 -12.68 7.68
N SER A 277 24.15 -13.30 7.90
CA SER A 277 23.88 -14.71 7.57
C SER A 277 22.94 -14.95 6.37
N TRP A 278 22.68 -13.93 5.55
CA TRP A 278 21.72 -14.00 4.43
C TRP A 278 22.35 -14.00 3.02
N ASP A 279 23.69 -14.00 2.91
CA ASP A 279 24.39 -13.69 1.65
C ASP A 279 25.44 -14.74 1.24
N GLU A 280 25.24 -16.02 1.60
CA GLU A 280 26.01 -17.14 1.05
C GLU A 280 25.10 -18.31 0.62
N GLY A 281 24.86 -18.41 -0.69
CA GLY A 281 24.52 -19.65 -1.40
C GLY A 281 25.62 -19.94 -2.43
N PRO A 282 25.96 -21.22 -2.66
CA PRO A 282 25.23 -21.99 -3.68
C PRO A 282 24.71 -23.36 -3.21
#